data_AF-A0A6N9YPD8-F1
#
_entry.id   AF-A0A6N9YPD8-F1
#
_cell.length_a   1.000
_cell.length_b   1.000
_cell.length_c   1.000
_cell.angle_alpha   90.00
_cell.angle_beta   90.00
_cell.angle_gamma   90.00
#
_symmetry.space_group_name_H-M   'P 1'
#
loop_
_entity.id
_entity.type
_entity.pdbx_description
1 polymer ?
#
loop_
_entity_poly.entity_id
_entity_poly.type
_entity_poly.pdbx_seq_one_letter_code
_entity_poly.pdbx_strand_id
1 'polypeptide(L)'
;MGVGYRSYLNVAEGEPLVETVVRHLTLWTEAKGIDASTLEPGKHLLKENDVISVLHEPHGDGRLFRWRREHPQPQTTTTMWRTTVTAAEYPGHAGWLWTEIELSEASRVNPYGFQSFMSVPSFQRAVMGELTCYDGRTPASVEPTWIQPSGLPDLMDYLADESRRGAVLVASHTVRPLAELYTWASRVTWELAGLGVIYLLDAAAEREFTEMLGDRHAVPPGTVRTYSPGVDLDAPMDSHRHRTLSRERIDDSQVRRLAQILGFAQRHRVAELPLTQDVADIAEFLDARAAELVGRPVRPGIRLVHPVDDDGTSVGVPEQREFTAVGTGGLTPASDVTLASSRLLSLASAAWSERAASAEELRLENARLHHEREVLAAMVRTYQRFEASILGTVQGLGVEMAALRASLDDEPADGRQHLNGL
;
A
#
# COMPACT_ATOMS: atom_id res chain seq x y z
N MET A 1 -1.97 7.05 -17.79
CA MET A 1 -2.22 6.37 -16.49
C MET A 1 -0.95 6.31 -15.64
N GLY A 2 -1.06 6.39 -14.32
CA GLY A 2 0.09 6.35 -13.40
C GLY A 2 0.07 5.10 -12.53
N VAL A 3 1.22 4.47 -12.29
CA VAL A 3 1.33 3.31 -11.39
C VAL A 3 1.40 3.79 -9.94
N GLY A 4 0.43 3.39 -9.12
CA GLY A 4 0.39 3.72 -7.69
C GLY A 4 1.08 2.68 -6.80
N TYR A 5 1.09 1.42 -7.24
CA TYR A 5 1.79 0.31 -6.59
C TYR A 5 2.13 -0.75 -7.64
N ARG A 6 3.35 -1.27 -7.61
CA ARG A 6 3.77 -2.41 -8.43
C ARG A 6 4.70 -3.26 -7.61
N SER A 7 4.37 -4.53 -7.45
CA SER A 7 5.21 -5.53 -6.79
C SER A 7 5.39 -6.72 -7.71
N TYR A 8 6.61 -7.19 -7.84
CA TYR A 8 6.96 -8.42 -8.53
C TYR A 8 7.83 -9.26 -7.60
N LEU A 9 7.42 -10.50 -7.34
CA LEU A 9 8.12 -11.42 -6.45
C LEU A 9 8.24 -12.78 -7.14
N ASN A 10 9.42 -13.37 -7.10
CA ASN A 10 9.58 -14.79 -7.35
C ASN A 10 9.07 -15.58 -6.14
N VAL A 11 8.61 -16.79 -6.36
CA VAL A 11 8.07 -17.67 -5.33
C VAL A 11 8.80 -19.00 -5.43
N ALA A 12 9.23 -19.54 -4.29
CA ALA A 12 10.02 -20.77 -4.25
C ALA A 12 9.33 -21.92 -5.00
N GLU A 13 10.16 -22.83 -5.53
CA GLU A 13 9.68 -24.04 -6.18
C GLU A 13 8.85 -24.89 -5.20
N GLY A 14 7.73 -25.43 -5.69
CA GLY A 14 6.86 -26.34 -4.92
C GLY A 14 5.83 -25.64 -4.02
N GLU A 15 5.87 -24.32 -3.91
CA GLU A 15 4.88 -23.53 -3.18
C GLU A 15 3.51 -23.54 -3.87
N PRO A 16 2.38 -23.64 -3.14
CA PRO A 16 1.03 -23.65 -3.70
C PRO A 16 0.56 -22.22 -4.05
N LEU A 17 1.27 -21.57 -4.97
CA LEU A 17 1.15 -20.14 -5.25
C LEU A 17 -0.26 -19.72 -5.66
N VAL A 18 -0.82 -20.31 -6.72
CA VAL A 18 -2.12 -19.87 -7.26
C VAL A 18 -3.23 -20.12 -6.23
N GLU A 19 -3.21 -21.27 -5.55
CA GLU A 19 -4.18 -21.57 -4.49
C GLU A 19 -4.12 -20.56 -3.35
N THR A 20 -2.91 -20.23 -2.89
CA THR A 20 -2.69 -19.27 -1.81
C THR A 20 -3.14 -17.86 -2.20
N VAL A 21 -2.84 -17.43 -3.42
CA VAL A 21 -3.27 -16.13 -3.96
C VAL A 21 -4.80 -16.08 -4.06
N VAL A 22 -5.44 -17.09 -4.64
CA VAL A 22 -6.91 -17.16 -4.74
C VAL A 22 -7.54 -17.07 -3.36
N ARG A 23 -7.08 -17.87 -2.38
CA ARG A 23 -7.62 -17.86 -1.02
C ARG A 23 -7.52 -16.48 -0.34
N HIS A 24 -6.36 -15.83 -0.40
CA HIS A 24 -6.18 -14.52 0.23
C HIS A 24 -6.90 -13.40 -0.51
N LEU A 25 -7.06 -13.53 -1.85
CA LEU A 25 -7.93 -12.64 -2.61
C LEU A 25 -9.40 -12.83 -2.23
N THR A 26 -9.88 -14.05 -2.02
CA THR A 26 -11.25 -14.32 -1.52
C THR A 26 -11.51 -13.54 -0.25
N LEU A 27 -10.67 -13.77 0.78
CA LEU A 27 -10.81 -13.09 2.07
C LEU A 27 -10.78 -11.57 1.94
N TRP A 28 -9.90 -11.05 1.07
CA TRP A 28 -9.79 -9.62 0.83
C TRP A 28 -11.01 -9.04 0.11
N THR A 29 -11.51 -9.71 -0.93
CA THR A 29 -12.70 -9.29 -1.68
C THR A 29 -13.95 -9.30 -0.79
N GLU A 30 -14.14 -10.35 0.02
CA GLU A 30 -15.24 -10.45 0.98
C GLU A 30 -15.19 -9.34 2.02
N ALA A 31 -14.00 -9.05 2.58
CA ALA A 31 -13.81 -7.94 3.51
C ALA A 31 -14.11 -6.56 2.87
N LYS A 32 -14.00 -6.46 1.54
CA LYS A 32 -14.39 -5.28 0.76
C LYS A 32 -15.86 -5.30 0.31
N GLY A 33 -16.64 -6.33 0.69
CA GLY A 33 -18.04 -6.48 0.29
C GLY A 33 -18.22 -6.82 -1.19
N ILE A 34 -17.18 -7.34 -1.83
CA ILE A 34 -17.21 -7.84 -3.20
C ILE A 34 -17.55 -9.32 -3.14
N ASP A 35 -18.47 -9.76 -4.00
CA ASP A 35 -18.95 -11.15 -4.01
C ASP A 35 -17.83 -12.12 -4.41
N ALA A 36 -17.62 -13.20 -3.65
CA ALA A 36 -16.57 -14.19 -3.90
C ALA A 36 -16.74 -14.91 -5.25
N SER A 37 -17.97 -14.97 -5.81
CA SER A 37 -18.20 -15.48 -7.17
C SER A 37 -17.46 -14.70 -8.26
N THR A 38 -16.97 -13.49 -7.94
CA THR A 38 -16.10 -12.70 -8.82
C THR A 38 -14.67 -13.23 -8.92
N LEU A 39 -14.36 -14.36 -8.26
CA LEU A 39 -13.11 -15.13 -8.42
C LEU A 39 -13.25 -16.34 -9.35
N GLU A 40 -14.46 -16.65 -9.81
CA GLU A 40 -14.66 -17.69 -10.83
C GLU A 40 -14.16 -17.18 -12.20
N PRO A 41 -13.56 -18.05 -13.04
CA PRO A 41 -13.13 -17.66 -14.38
C PRO A 41 -14.25 -17.01 -15.20
N GLY A 42 -13.93 -15.88 -15.82
CA GLY A 42 -14.88 -15.10 -16.61
C GLY A 42 -14.82 -13.60 -16.35
N LYS A 43 -15.76 -12.88 -16.95
CA LYS A 43 -15.91 -11.44 -16.79
C LYS A 43 -17.20 -11.15 -16.04
N HIS A 44 -17.09 -10.39 -14.97
CA HIS A 44 -18.12 -10.11 -13.97
C HIS A 44 -18.40 -8.62 -13.96
N LEU A 45 -19.66 -8.24 -14.21
CA LEU A 45 -20.11 -6.85 -14.17
C LEU A 45 -20.74 -6.57 -12.81
N LEU A 46 -20.13 -5.67 -12.05
CA LEU A 46 -20.58 -5.22 -10.74
C LEU A 46 -21.43 -3.94 -10.90
N LYS A 47 -21.97 -3.46 -9.79
CA LYS A 47 -22.63 -2.14 -9.76
C LYS A 47 -21.62 -1.04 -10.13
N GLU A 48 -22.13 0.10 -10.60
CA GLU A 48 -21.31 1.30 -10.85
C GLU A 48 -20.30 1.14 -12.00
N ASN A 49 -20.55 0.22 -12.92
CA ASN A 49 -19.69 -0.14 -14.05
C ASN A 49 -18.34 -0.78 -13.66
N ASP A 50 -18.15 -1.16 -12.40
CA ASP A 50 -16.97 -1.95 -12.01
C ASP A 50 -16.96 -3.29 -12.75
N VAL A 51 -15.81 -3.64 -13.30
CA VAL A 51 -15.62 -4.90 -14.04
C VAL A 51 -14.54 -5.71 -13.35
N ILE A 52 -14.82 -6.97 -13.05
CA ILE A 52 -13.83 -7.94 -12.61
C ILE A 52 -13.65 -8.97 -13.71
N SER A 53 -12.42 -9.22 -14.14
CA SER A 53 -12.08 -10.31 -15.06
C SER A 53 -11.12 -11.27 -14.37
N VAL A 54 -11.44 -12.56 -14.46
CA VAL A 54 -10.65 -13.64 -13.89
C VAL A 54 -10.29 -14.65 -14.96
N LEU A 55 -9.00 -14.98 -15.04
CA LEU A 55 -8.45 -15.93 -15.98
C LEU A 55 -7.70 -17.02 -15.24
N HIS A 56 -7.95 -18.26 -15.65
CA HIS A 56 -7.22 -19.46 -15.26
C HIS A 56 -6.76 -20.12 -16.56
N GLU A 57 -5.50 -19.90 -16.95
CA GLU A 57 -4.98 -20.33 -18.24
C GLU A 57 -3.85 -21.36 -18.04
N PRO A 58 -3.88 -22.50 -18.75
CA PRO A 58 -2.70 -23.34 -18.83
C PRO A 58 -1.58 -22.61 -19.60
N HIS A 59 -0.33 -22.76 -19.16
CA HIS A 59 0.82 -22.15 -19.83
C HIS A 59 2.05 -23.07 -19.72
N GLY A 60 2.41 -23.70 -20.84
CA GLY A 60 3.36 -24.82 -20.83
C GLY A 60 2.86 -25.93 -19.91
N ASP A 61 3.72 -26.38 -19.00
CA ASP A 61 3.36 -27.36 -17.95
C ASP A 61 2.80 -26.69 -16.67
N GLY A 62 2.72 -25.36 -16.66
CA GLY A 62 2.24 -24.56 -15.52
C GLY A 62 0.83 -24.00 -15.71
N ARG A 63 0.45 -23.16 -14.75
CA ARG A 63 -0.84 -22.44 -14.74
C ARG A 63 -0.64 -20.96 -14.43
N LEU A 64 -1.44 -20.15 -15.11
CA LEU A 64 -1.54 -18.72 -14.90
C LEU A 64 -2.88 -18.40 -14.25
N PHE A 65 -2.84 -17.52 -13.28
CA PHE A 65 -4.00 -16.91 -12.67
C PHE A 65 -3.91 -15.40 -12.85
N ARG A 66 -4.99 -14.76 -13.31
CA ARG A 66 -5.11 -13.31 -13.28
C ARG A 66 -6.47 -12.90 -12.75
N TRP A 67 -6.46 -12.08 -11.71
CA TRP A 67 -7.60 -11.31 -11.26
C TRP A 67 -7.37 -9.84 -11.58
N ARG A 68 -8.31 -9.20 -12.28
CA ARG A 68 -8.25 -7.78 -12.61
C ARG A 68 -9.58 -7.12 -12.30
N ARG A 69 -9.54 -6.05 -11.51
CA ARG A 69 -10.68 -5.15 -11.29
C ARG A 69 -10.43 -3.81 -11.96
N GLU A 70 -11.38 -3.36 -12.75
CA GLU A 70 -11.39 -2.07 -13.42
C GLU A 70 -12.51 -1.20 -12.89
N HIS A 71 -12.19 0.07 -12.65
CA HIS A 71 -13.10 1.12 -12.18
C HIS A 71 -13.27 2.19 -13.26
N PRO A 72 -14.07 1.95 -14.30
CA PRO A 72 -14.19 2.87 -15.42
C PRO A 72 -14.81 4.22 -15.05
N GLN A 73 -15.54 4.31 -13.94
CA GLN A 73 -16.14 5.54 -13.43
C GLN A 73 -15.95 5.65 -11.90
N PRO A 74 -14.77 6.03 -11.41
CA PRO A 74 -14.52 6.12 -9.97
C PRO A 74 -15.39 7.23 -9.35
N GLN A 75 -16.26 6.88 -8.40
CA GLN A 75 -17.22 7.82 -7.78
C GLN A 75 -16.58 8.82 -6.80
N THR A 76 -15.33 8.58 -6.39
CA THR A 76 -14.62 9.45 -5.47
C THR A 76 -13.34 9.96 -6.11
N THR A 77 -12.84 11.10 -5.63
CA THR A 77 -11.54 11.68 -5.99
C THR A 77 -10.35 10.79 -5.61
N THR A 78 -10.58 9.58 -5.09
CA THR A 78 -9.58 8.54 -4.80
C THR A 78 -9.60 7.48 -5.92
N THR A 79 -9.17 7.86 -7.11
CA THR A 79 -7.82 7.67 -7.67
C THR A 79 -7.47 6.28 -8.20
N MET A 80 -8.08 5.18 -7.76
CA MET A 80 -7.72 3.83 -8.25
C MET A 80 -8.50 3.48 -9.53
N TRP A 81 -7.78 3.26 -10.64
CA TRP A 81 -8.35 2.89 -11.93
C TRP A 81 -8.42 1.38 -12.12
N ARG A 82 -7.32 0.67 -11.81
CA ARG A 82 -7.21 -0.77 -12.03
C ARG A 82 -6.40 -1.41 -10.93
N THR A 83 -6.83 -2.58 -10.46
CA THR A 83 -6.00 -3.49 -9.67
C THR A 83 -5.86 -4.79 -10.45
N THR A 84 -4.63 -5.22 -10.71
CA THR A 84 -4.33 -6.50 -11.37
C THR A 84 -3.45 -7.32 -10.44
N VAL A 85 -3.80 -8.59 -10.26
CA VAL A 85 -3.00 -9.59 -9.57
C VAL A 85 -2.80 -10.74 -10.54
N THR A 86 -1.55 -11.03 -10.88
CA THR A 86 -1.17 -12.13 -11.78
C THR A 86 -0.25 -13.06 -11.01
N ALA A 87 -0.52 -14.36 -11.06
CA ALA A 87 0.34 -15.39 -10.50
C ALA A 87 0.63 -16.43 -11.59
N ALA A 88 1.89 -16.87 -11.66
CA ALA A 88 2.32 -17.95 -12.53
C ALA A 88 2.99 -19.03 -11.69
N GLU A 89 2.48 -20.25 -11.79
CA GLU A 89 2.97 -21.40 -11.03
C GLU A 89 3.36 -22.50 -12.01
N TYR A 90 4.57 -23.03 -11.83
CA TYR A 90 5.16 -24.04 -12.70
C TYR A 90 5.61 -25.24 -11.86
N PRO A 91 5.28 -26.48 -12.24
CA PRO A 91 5.84 -27.67 -11.61
C PRO A 91 7.36 -27.70 -11.79
N GLY A 92 8.11 -27.93 -10.70
CA GLY A 92 9.55 -28.09 -10.75
C GLY A 92 10.36 -26.79 -11.02
N HIS A 93 9.70 -25.63 -10.99
CA HIS A 93 10.34 -24.34 -11.18
C HIS A 93 9.78 -23.28 -10.22
N ALA A 94 10.54 -22.22 -9.98
CA ALA A 94 10.06 -21.07 -9.22
C ALA A 94 8.86 -20.40 -9.95
N GLY A 95 7.82 -20.08 -9.19
CA GLY A 95 6.70 -19.28 -9.66
C GLY A 95 6.97 -17.79 -9.52
N TRP A 96 6.00 -16.97 -9.89
CA TRP A 96 6.06 -15.53 -9.61
C TRP A 96 4.68 -14.91 -9.38
N LEU A 97 4.66 -13.86 -8.56
CA LEU A 97 3.50 -13.04 -8.21
C LEU A 97 3.75 -11.60 -8.65
N TRP A 98 2.83 -11.06 -9.44
CA TRP A 98 2.84 -9.66 -9.88
C TRP A 98 1.53 -8.98 -9.49
N THR A 99 1.65 -7.94 -8.67
CA THR A 99 0.53 -7.09 -8.25
C THR A 99 0.75 -5.68 -8.76
N GLU A 100 -0.24 -5.12 -9.45
CA GLU A 100 -0.21 -3.76 -9.95
C GLU A 100 -1.50 -3.01 -9.62
N ILE A 101 -1.35 -1.78 -9.13
CA ILE A 101 -2.44 -0.83 -8.94
C ILE A 101 -2.15 0.39 -9.78
N GLU A 102 -3.01 0.63 -10.75
CA GLU A 102 -2.99 1.81 -11.60
C GLU A 102 -3.95 2.87 -11.06
N LEU A 103 -3.53 4.11 -11.19
CA LEU A 103 -4.25 5.29 -10.78
C LEU A 103 -4.78 6.06 -11.98
N SER A 104 -5.98 6.63 -11.83
CA SER A 104 -6.59 7.50 -12.83
C SER A 104 -5.77 8.78 -12.99
N GLU A 105 -5.85 9.45 -14.14
CA GLU A 105 -5.04 10.65 -14.40
C GLU A 105 -5.43 11.83 -13.50
N ALA A 106 -6.71 11.91 -13.10
CA ALA A 106 -7.20 12.89 -12.12
C ALA A 106 -6.49 12.79 -10.76
N SER A 107 -5.97 11.61 -10.42
CA SER A 107 -5.18 11.34 -9.21
C SER A 107 -3.82 12.00 -9.18
N ARG A 108 -3.26 12.28 -10.37
CA ARG A 108 -1.94 12.90 -10.50
C ARG A 108 -2.01 14.39 -10.22
N VAL A 109 -3.17 15.00 -10.45
CA VAL A 109 -3.45 16.42 -10.23
C VAL A 109 -4.24 16.56 -8.93
N ASN A 110 -3.58 16.30 -7.80
CA ASN A 110 -4.11 16.77 -6.53
C ASN A 110 -3.84 18.28 -6.44
N PRO A 111 -4.88 19.15 -6.38
CA PRO A 111 -4.70 20.61 -6.28
C PRO A 111 -3.98 21.05 -4.99
N TYR A 112 -3.79 20.13 -4.03
CA TYR A 112 -3.03 20.34 -2.80
C TYR A 112 -1.58 19.78 -2.84
N GLY A 113 -1.10 19.33 -4.01
CA GLY A 113 0.31 18.98 -4.23
C GLY A 113 0.78 17.63 -3.69
N PHE A 114 -0.08 16.86 -3.01
CA PHE A 114 0.26 15.51 -2.55
C PHE A 114 -0.13 14.47 -3.61
N GLN A 115 0.86 13.78 -4.19
CA GLN A 115 0.59 12.59 -5.02
C GLN A 115 -0.22 11.57 -4.20
N SER A 116 -1.24 10.95 -4.81
CA SER A 116 -2.09 9.97 -4.14
C SER A 116 -1.26 8.78 -3.66
N PHE A 117 -1.13 8.61 -2.35
CA PHE A 117 -0.43 7.48 -1.74
C PHE A 117 -1.36 6.27 -1.68
N MET A 118 -1.00 5.18 -2.38
CA MET A 118 -1.73 3.91 -2.29
C MET A 118 -1.09 3.01 -1.26
N SER A 119 -1.81 2.69 -0.18
CA SER A 119 -1.34 1.69 0.78
C SER A 119 -1.19 0.31 0.15
N VAL A 120 -0.28 -0.49 0.70
CA VAL A 120 -0.10 -1.89 0.26
C VAL A 120 -1.41 -2.66 0.45
N PRO A 121 -1.88 -3.42 -0.57
CA PRO A 121 -3.06 -4.27 -0.42
C PRO A 121 -2.88 -5.30 0.69
N SER A 122 -3.88 -5.47 1.55
CA SER A 122 -3.76 -6.37 2.70
C SER A 122 -3.53 -7.83 2.30
N PHE A 123 -4.08 -8.28 1.16
CA PHE A 123 -3.83 -9.63 0.65
C PHE A 123 -2.35 -9.86 0.31
N GLN A 124 -1.63 -8.82 -0.17
CA GLN A 124 -0.21 -8.93 -0.52
C GLN A 124 0.61 -9.36 0.69
N ARG A 125 0.37 -8.73 1.84
CA ARG A 125 1.04 -9.08 3.10
C ARG A 125 0.68 -10.49 3.56
N ALA A 126 -0.59 -10.88 3.40
CA ALA A 126 -1.06 -12.20 3.79
C ALA A 126 -0.42 -13.32 2.94
N VAL A 127 -0.33 -13.13 1.61
CA VAL A 127 0.35 -14.05 0.70
C VAL A 127 1.84 -14.15 1.02
N MET A 128 2.52 -13.02 1.20
CA MET A 128 3.95 -13.00 1.56
C MET A 128 4.24 -13.56 2.96
N GLY A 129 3.25 -13.56 3.87
CA GLY A 129 3.38 -14.16 5.19
C GLY A 129 3.23 -15.69 5.19
N GLU A 130 2.77 -16.27 4.07
CA GLU A 130 2.54 -17.70 3.92
C GLU A 130 3.49 -18.35 2.92
N LEU A 131 3.85 -17.64 1.85
CA LEU A 131 4.73 -18.16 0.79
C LEU A 131 6.17 -17.72 1.00
N THR A 132 7.12 -18.57 0.60
CA THR A 132 8.53 -18.19 0.48
C THR A 132 8.74 -17.37 -0.79
N CYS A 133 8.78 -16.04 -0.63
CA CYS A 133 8.93 -15.08 -1.72
C CYS A 133 10.34 -14.48 -1.79
N TYR A 134 10.75 -14.09 -2.99
CA TYR A 134 12.03 -13.41 -3.26
C TYR A 134 11.84 -12.22 -4.19
N ASP A 135 12.62 -11.16 -3.98
CA ASP A 135 12.84 -10.09 -4.93
C ASP A 135 14.26 -10.24 -5.49
N GLY A 136 14.36 -10.69 -6.74
CA GLY A 136 15.61 -11.26 -7.24
C GLY A 136 15.99 -12.52 -6.45
N ARG A 137 17.15 -12.50 -5.81
CA ARG A 137 17.68 -13.48 -4.86
C ARG A 137 17.43 -13.08 -3.40
N THR A 138 16.96 -11.86 -3.14
CA THR A 138 16.75 -11.35 -1.79
C THR A 138 15.44 -11.90 -1.21
N PRO A 139 15.44 -12.59 -0.04
CA PRO A 139 14.22 -13.06 0.60
C PRO A 139 13.28 -11.89 0.89
N ALA A 140 12.07 -11.92 0.33
CA ALA A 140 11.06 -10.90 0.56
C ALA A 140 10.31 -11.21 1.86
N SER A 141 10.21 -10.22 2.75
CA SER A 141 9.57 -10.38 4.06
C SER A 141 8.62 -9.23 4.38
N VAL A 142 7.57 -9.54 5.14
CA VAL A 142 6.63 -8.55 5.69
C VAL A 142 7.05 -8.04 7.06
N GLU A 143 8.03 -8.69 7.69
CA GLU A 143 8.60 -8.37 9.00
C GLU A 143 10.10 -8.05 8.91
N PRO A 144 10.64 -7.22 9.82
CA PRO A 144 12.08 -7.01 9.92
C PRO A 144 12.85 -8.30 10.24
N THR A 145 14.01 -8.48 9.65
CA THR A 145 14.86 -9.67 9.88
C THR A 145 16.15 -9.29 10.58
N TRP A 146 16.45 -9.93 11.71
CA TRP A 146 17.74 -9.75 12.39
C TRP A 146 18.85 -10.46 11.63
N ILE A 147 19.98 -9.78 11.48
CA ILE A 147 21.21 -10.33 10.91
C ILE A 147 22.27 -10.37 12.00
N GLN A 148 22.80 -11.58 12.19
CA GLN A 148 23.97 -11.87 13.01
C GLN A 148 25.22 -11.92 12.12
N PRO A 149 26.45 -11.93 12.69
CA PRO A 149 27.68 -12.01 11.90
C PRO A 149 27.69 -13.13 10.84
N SER A 150 27.16 -14.31 11.18
CA SER A 150 27.09 -15.44 10.25
C SER A 150 26.18 -15.22 9.04
N GLY A 151 25.23 -14.28 9.12
CA GLY A 151 24.32 -13.93 8.02
C GLY A 151 24.78 -12.72 7.20
N LEU A 152 25.92 -12.11 7.55
CA LEU A 152 26.48 -11.00 6.78
C LEU A 152 26.85 -11.38 5.34
N PRO A 153 27.46 -12.56 5.07
CA PRO A 153 27.73 -12.97 3.68
C PRO A 153 26.46 -12.96 2.81
N ASP A 154 25.36 -13.51 3.32
CA ASP A 154 24.07 -13.51 2.61
C ASP A 154 23.56 -12.08 2.41
N LEU A 155 23.65 -11.21 3.43
CA LEU A 155 23.27 -9.80 3.29
C LEU A 155 24.08 -9.09 2.21
N MET A 156 25.38 -9.36 2.11
CA MET A 156 26.24 -8.78 1.07
C MET A 156 25.83 -9.27 -0.32
N ASP A 157 25.51 -10.56 -0.47
CA ASP A 157 24.97 -11.12 -1.70
C ASP A 157 23.62 -10.46 -2.07
N TYR A 158 22.74 -10.20 -1.10
CA TYR A 158 21.47 -9.50 -1.33
C TYR A 158 21.68 -8.04 -1.73
N LEU A 159 22.68 -7.36 -1.17
CA LEU A 159 23.02 -6.00 -1.57
C LEU A 159 23.51 -5.99 -3.03
N ALA A 160 24.44 -6.88 -3.36
CA ALA A 160 25.04 -7.00 -4.69
C ALA A 160 24.09 -7.58 -5.76
N ASP A 161 22.94 -8.12 -5.37
CA ASP A 161 21.96 -8.65 -6.31
C ASP A 161 21.41 -7.55 -7.23
N GLU A 162 21.75 -7.63 -8.52
CA GLU A 162 21.28 -6.71 -9.56
C GLU A 162 19.87 -7.05 -10.07
N SER A 163 19.37 -8.26 -9.77
CA SER A 163 18.06 -8.72 -10.24
C SER A 163 16.89 -8.21 -9.38
N ARG A 164 17.20 -7.70 -8.18
CA ARG A 164 16.19 -7.12 -7.26
C ARG A 164 15.62 -5.81 -7.80
N ARG A 165 14.33 -5.60 -7.59
CA ARG A 165 13.61 -4.38 -7.98
C ARG A 165 13.46 -3.40 -6.80
N GLY A 166 13.34 -3.94 -5.60
CA GLY A 166 13.13 -3.23 -4.36
C GLY A 166 14.43 -2.81 -3.66
N ALA A 167 14.28 -1.92 -2.69
CA ALA A 167 15.40 -1.53 -1.83
C ALA A 167 15.62 -2.53 -0.70
N VAL A 168 16.89 -2.67 -0.32
CA VAL A 168 17.29 -3.28 0.94
C VAL A 168 17.56 -2.16 1.94
N LEU A 169 16.82 -2.14 3.04
CA LEU A 169 17.05 -1.23 4.15
C LEU A 169 17.87 -1.97 5.22
N VAL A 170 18.86 -1.30 5.79
CA VAL A 170 19.65 -1.85 6.89
C VAL A 170 19.63 -0.86 8.05
N ALA A 171 19.21 -1.33 9.21
CA ALA A 171 19.08 -0.53 10.41
C ALA A 171 20.15 -0.91 11.44
N SER A 172 20.79 0.11 11.99
CA SER A 172 21.68 -0.02 13.14
C SER A 172 20.87 -0.16 14.43
N HIS A 173 21.34 -1.02 15.32
CA HIS A 173 20.74 -1.26 16.64
C HIS A 173 21.46 -0.51 17.76
N THR A 174 22.69 -0.04 17.56
CA THR A 174 23.59 0.51 18.60
C THR A 174 22.98 1.50 19.60
N VAL A 175 21.95 2.26 19.25
CA VAL A 175 21.39 3.32 20.11
C VAL A 175 19.98 3.04 20.66
N ARG A 176 19.35 1.91 20.33
CA ARG A 176 17.99 1.57 20.78
C ARG A 176 17.93 0.15 21.31
N PRO A 177 17.11 -0.20 22.31
CA PRO A 177 16.86 -1.58 22.70
C PRO A 177 16.33 -2.45 21.54
N LEU A 178 16.65 -3.77 21.55
CA LEU A 178 16.35 -4.69 20.43
C LEU A 178 14.85 -4.72 20.13
N ALA A 179 14.02 -4.89 21.17
CA ALA A 179 12.58 -4.97 21.05
C ALA A 179 11.95 -3.64 20.57
N GLU A 180 12.52 -2.51 20.97
CA GLU A 180 12.06 -1.19 20.54
C GLU A 180 12.37 -0.97 19.05
N LEU A 181 13.59 -1.30 18.61
CA LEU A 181 13.96 -1.21 17.20
C LEU A 181 13.08 -2.12 16.34
N TYR A 182 12.87 -3.37 16.76
CA TYR A 182 12.01 -4.29 16.03
C TYR A 182 10.59 -3.74 15.88
N THR A 183 9.98 -3.30 16.99
CA THR A 183 8.62 -2.74 17.00
C THR A 183 8.52 -1.49 16.10
N TRP A 184 9.51 -0.61 16.17
CA TRP A 184 9.60 0.56 15.32
C TRP A 184 9.73 0.17 13.83
N ALA A 185 10.65 -0.75 13.52
CA ALA A 185 10.93 -1.21 12.17
C ALA A 185 9.68 -1.86 11.55
N SER A 186 8.99 -2.74 12.26
CA SER A 186 7.76 -3.39 11.78
C SER A 186 6.65 -2.38 11.42
N ARG A 187 6.58 -1.26 12.16
CA ARG A 187 5.60 -0.20 11.88
C ARG A 187 6.05 0.71 10.73
N VAL A 188 7.34 1.01 10.64
CA VAL A 188 7.89 1.92 9.62
C VAL A 188 7.96 1.27 8.24
N THR A 189 8.15 -0.05 8.19
CA THR A 189 8.22 -0.80 6.92
C THR A 189 6.90 -1.43 6.51
N TRP A 190 5.81 -1.11 7.20
CA TRP A 190 4.46 -1.59 6.86
C TRP A 190 4.12 -1.39 5.37
N GLU A 191 4.52 -0.24 4.83
CA GLU A 191 4.27 0.18 3.45
C GLU A 191 5.32 -0.31 2.43
N LEU A 192 6.24 -1.18 2.84
CA LEU A 192 7.30 -1.76 1.99
C LEU A 192 6.99 -3.18 1.50
N ALA A 193 5.93 -3.83 1.98
CA ALA A 193 5.61 -5.19 1.55
C ALA A 193 5.47 -5.30 0.02
N GLY A 194 6.32 -6.14 -0.57
CA GLY A 194 6.44 -6.33 -2.02
C GLY A 194 7.27 -5.27 -2.76
N LEU A 195 7.86 -4.30 -2.06
CA LEU A 195 8.62 -3.18 -2.62
C LEU A 195 10.05 -3.05 -2.06
N GLY A 196 10.36 -3.80 -1.01
CA GLY A 196 11.67 -3.81 -0.36
C GLY A 196 11.62 -4.53 0.98
N VAL A 197 12.77 -4.66 1.61
CA VAL A 197 12.95 -5.39 2.88
C VAL A 197 13.81 -4.59 3.85
N ILE A 198 13.72 -4.93 5.13
CA ILE A 198 14.57 -4.33 6.17
C ILE A 198 15.29 -5.41 6.97
N TYR A 199 16.60 -5.25 7.08
CA TYR A 199 17.46 -6.03 7.95
C TYR A 199 17.90 -5.19 9.15
N LEU A 200 17.89 -5.79 10.33
CA LEU A 200 18.34 -5.19 11.58
C LEU A 200 19.67 -5.83 11.95
N LEU A 201 20.71 -5.03 12.13
CA LEU A 201 22.02 -5.56 12.52
C LEU A 201 22.08 -5.66 14.04
N ASP A 202 22.46 -6.82 14.58
CA ASP A 202 22.88 -6.87 15.98
C ASP A 202 24.22 -6.15 16.19
N ALA A 203 24.63 -5.95 17.45
CA ALA A 203 25.82 -5.16 17.75
C ALA A 203 27.13 -5.78 17.22
N ALA A 204 27.20 -7.11 17.03
CA ALA A 204 28.38 -7.75 16.46
C ALA A 204 28.37 -7.61 14.94
N ALA A 205 27.22 -7.89 14.32
CA ALA A 205 27.00 -7.77 12.89
C ALA A 205 27.22 -6.33 12.41
N GLU A 206 26.80 -5.32 13.17
CA GLU A 206 26.98 -3.91 12.82
C GLU A 206 28.45 -3.50 12.72
N ARG A 207 29.30 -4.00 13.62
CA ARG A 207 30.75 -3.73 13.57
C ARG A 207 31.39 -4.38 12.35
N GLU A 208 31.15 -5.68 12.16
CA GLU A 208 31.71 -6.43 11.04
C GLU A 208 31.21 -5.88 9.68
N PHE A 209 29.92 -5.56 9.58
CA PHE A 209 29.34 -4.93 8.39
C PHE A 209 29.98 -3.58 8.07
N THR A 210 30.27 -2.76 9.09
CA THR A 210 30.97 -1.48 8.92
C THR A 210 32.41 -1.69 8.44
N GLU A 211 33.11 -2.68 8.99
CA GLU A 211 34.47 -3.04 8.57
C GLU A 211 34.51 -3.54 7.12
N MET A 212 33.51 -4.33 6.69
CA MET A 212 33.42 -4.86 5.32
C MET A 212 33.12 -3.79 4.27
N LEU A 213 32.25 -2.82 4.59
CA LEU A 213 31.78 -1.81 3.64
C LEU A 213 32.62 -0.53 3.61
N GLY A 214 33.39 -0.29 4.67
CA GLY A 214 34.05 0.98 4.90
C GLY A 214 33.07 2.14 5.13
N ASP A 215 33.63 3.29 5.51
CA ASP A 215 32.87 4.44 6.03
C ASP A 215 31.80 4.99 5.08
N ARG A 216 31.97 4.81 3.76
CA ARG A 216 31.07 5.44 2.77
C ARG A 216 29.78 4.68 2.59
N HIS A 217 29.82 3.35 2.61
CA HIS A 217 28.65 2.49 2.43
C HIS A 217 28.07 2.00 3.76
N ALA A 218 28.83 2.01 4.86
CA ALA A 218 28.37 1.59 6.18
C ALA A 218 27.07 2.28 6.64
N VAL A 219 26.41 1.68 7.63
CA VAL A 219 25.23 2.22 8.30
C VAL A 219 25.70 2.93 9.58
N PRO A 220 25.62 4.27 9.66
CA PRO A 220 26.00 4.98 10.88
C PRO A 220 25.15 4.54 12.10
N PRO A 221 25.70 4.59 13.32
CA PRO A 221 24.98 4.19 14.53
C PRO A 221 23.63 4.88 14.71
N GLY A 222 22.58 4.10 14.93
CA GLY A 222 21.22 4.58 15.15
C GLY A 222 20.49 5.10 13.91
N THR A 223 21.01 4.83 12.72
CA THR A 223 20.40 5.24 11.45
C THR A 223 19.83 4.05 10.68
N VAL A 224 19.05 4.34 9.63
CA VAL A 224 18.65 3.35 8.64
C VAL A 224 19.17 3.75 7.27
N ARG A 225 19.95 2.88 6.63
CA ARG A 225 20.46 3.11 5.29
C ARG A 225 19.63 2.36 4.26
N THR A 226 19.32 3.01 3.14
CA THR A 226 18.57 2.43 2.01
C THR A 226 19.52 2.14 0.84
N TYR A 227 19.70 0.87 0.52
CA TYR A 227 20.47 0.39 -0.63
C TYR A 227 19.54 0.14 -1.82
N SER A 228 19.68 0.99 -2.83
CA SER A 228 18.95 0.92 -4.09
C SER A 228 19.49 -0.24 -4.94
N PRO A 229 18.69 -0.84 -5.85
CA PRO A 229 19.15 -1.88 -6.77
C PRO A 229 20.45 -1.54 -7.51
N GLY A 230 21.28 -2.56 -7.77
CA GLY A 230 22.57 -2.43 -8.47
C GLY A 230 23.57 -1.56 -7.70
N VAL A 231 23.68 -1.72 -6.39
CA VAL A 231 24.68 -1.00 -5.58
C VAL A 231 26.07 -1.52 -5.91
N ASP A 232 26.98 -0.60 -6.18
CA ASP A 232 28.39 -0.87 -6.39
C ASP A 232 29.16 -0.50 -5.12
N LEU A 233 29.46 -1.52 -4.31
CA LEU A 233 30.14 -1.35 -3.03
C LEU A 233 31.62 -0.96 -3.19
N ASP A 234 32.21 -1.28 -4.35
CA ASP A 234 33.60 -0.97 -4.69
C ASP A 234 33.75 0.46 -5.21
N ALA A 235 32.68 1.07 -5.73
CA ALA A 235 32.65 2.46 -6.19
C ALA A 235 32.30 3.45 -5.06
N PRO A 236 33.27 4.21 -4.51
CA PRO A 236 33.03 5.07 -3.35
C PRO A 236 32.00 6.19 -3.59
N MET A 237 31.77 6.56 -4.86
CA MET A 237 30.81 7.57 -5.29
C MET A 237 29.37 7.04 -5.37
N ASP A 238 29.16 5.73 -5.49
CA ASP A 238 27.80 5.16 -5.54
C ASP A 238 27.06 5.34 -4.21
N SER A 239 27.81 5.49 -3.11
CA SER A 239 27.29 5.80 -1.77
C SER A 239 26.28 6.95 -1.72
N HIS A 240 26.39 7.93 -2.62
CA HIS A 240 25.47 9.08 -2.72
C HIS A 240 24.05 8.71 -3.20
N ARG A 241 23.90 7.61 -3.94
CA ARG A 241 22.61 7.08 -4.39
C ARG A 241 21.85 6.37 -3.26
N HIS A 242 22.55 6.09 -2.14
CA HIS A 242 22.04 5.34 -1.00
C HIS A 242 21.78 6.26 0.18
N ARG A 243 20.49 6.59 0.36
CA ARG A 243 20.06 7.55 1.37
C ARG A 243 20.12 6.94 2.77
N THR A 244 20.52 7.76 3.73
CA THR A 244 20.51 7.42 5.16
C THR A 244 19.45 8.25 5.86
N LEU A 245 18.53 7.58 6.54
CA LEU A 245 17.59 8.20 7.46
C LEU A 245 18.30 8.41 8.80
N SER A 246 18.59 9.66 9.13
CA SER A 246 19.35 10.02 10.33
C SER A 246 18.57 9.70 11.62
N ARG A 247 19.31 9.51 12.71
CA ARG A 247 18.74 9.29 14.04
C ARG A 247 17.78 10.40 14.45
N GLU A 248 18.21 11.65 14.32
CA GLU A 248 17.38 12.84 14.60
C GLU A 248 16.05 12.79 13.83
N ARG A 249 16.11 12.44 12.54
CA ARG A 249 14.90 12.33 11.73
C ARG A 249 13.98 11.20 12.19
N ILE A 250 14.54 10.09 12.67
CA ILE A 250 13.76 8.97 13.23
C ILE A 250 13.08 9.40 14.52
N ASP A 251 13.80 10.10 15.41
CA ASP A 251 13.31 10.51 16.72
C ASP A 251 12.24 11.62 16.62
N ASP A 252 12.41 12.57 15.70
CA ASP A 252 11.52 13.73 15.55
C ASP A 252 10.29 13.47 14.66
N SER A 253 10.23 12.34 13.98
CA SER A 253 9.15 12.05 13.02
C SER A 253 8.16 11.02 13.56
N GLN A 254 6.88 11.28 13.30
CA GLN A 254 5.84 10.27 13.50
C GLN A 254 6.10 9.04 12.63
N VAL A 255 5.97 7.84 13.21
CA VAL A 255 6.20 6.55 12.53
C VAL A 255 5.39 6.43 11.23
N ARG A 256 4.13 6.89 11.23
CA ARG A 256 3.28 6.90 10.03
C ARG A 256 3.86 7.75 8.91
N ARG A 257 4.42 8.91 9.23
CA ARG A 257 5.05 9.80 8.26
C ARG A 257 6.31 9.15 7.68
N LEU A 258 7.12 8.50 8.50
CA LEU A 258 8.29 7.75 8.04
C LEU A 258 7.89 6.59 7.13
N ALA A 259 6.87 5.82 7.49
CA ALA A 259 6.35 4.75 6.65
C ALA A 259 5.87 5.25 5.28
N GLN A 260 5.19 6.40 5.24
CA GLN A 260 4.80 7.04 3.99
C GLN A 260 6.01 7.49 3.17
N ILE A 261 7.01 8.12 3.78
CA ILE A 261 8.23 8.56 3.08
C ILE A 261 8.96 7.35 2.45
N LEU A 262 9.19 6.30 3.23
CA LEU A 262 9.87 5.09 2.76
C LEU A 262 9.05 4.40 1.68
N GLY A 263 7.75 4.19 1.91
CA GLY A 263 6.85 3.55 0.97
C GLY A 263 6.69 4.32 -0.34
N PHE A 264 6.67 5.65 -0.29
CA PHE A 264 6.55 6.49 -1.47
C PHE A 264 7.79 6.44 -2.35
N ALA A 265 8.97 6.53 -1.73
CA ALA A 265 10.24 6.43 -2.44
C ALA A 265 10.36 5.11 -3.21
N GLN A 266 9.92 3.99 -2.61
CA GLN A 266 9.96 2.69 -3.30
C GLN A 266 8.91 2.56 -4.40
N ARG A 267 7.68 3.08 -4.19
CA ARG A 267 6.65 3.07 -5.23
C ARG A 267 7.07 3.83 -6.48
N HIS A 268 7.61 5.04 -6.29
CA HIS A 268 8.11 5.85 -7.41
C HIS A 268 9.17 5.09 -8.20
N ARG A 269 10.14 4.49 -7.50
CA ARG A 269 11.21 3.73 -8.13
C ARG A 269 10.69 2.52 -8.90
N VAL A 270 9.89 1.66 -8.25
CA VAL A 270 9.43 0.41 -8.88
C VAL A 270 8.46 0.70 -10.03
N ALA A 271 7.71 1.81 -9.99
CA ALA A 271 6.88 2.26 -11.09
C ALA A 271 7.68 2.62 -12.36
N GLU A 272 8.93 3.09 -12.21
CA GLU A 272 9.82 3.46 -13.33
C GLU A 272 10.58 2.26 -13.91
N LEU A 273 10.64 1.13 -13.19
CA LEU A 273 11.32 -0.06 -13.67
C LEU A 273 10.50 -0.76 -14.76
N PRO A 274 11.13 -1.15 -15.88
CA PRO A 274 10.45 -1.94 -16.90
C PRO A 274 10.05 -3.31 -16.33
N LEU A 275 8.99 -3.89 -16.89
CA LEU A 275 8.71 -5.30 -16.69
C LEU A 275 9.81 -6.12 -17.38
N THR A 276 10.12 -7.29 -16.82
CA THR A 276 10.97 -8.26 -17.52
C THR A 276 10.22 -8.76 -18.75
N GLN A 277 10.95 -9.16 -19.80
CA GLN A 277 10.34 -9.58 -21.06
C GLN A 277 9.32 -10.70 -20.86
N ASP A 278 9.68 -11.73 -20.08
CA ASP A 278 8.79 -12.86 -19.78
C ASP A 278 7.47 -12.43 -19.14
N VAL A 279 7.51 -11.42 -18.26
CA VAL A 279 6.30 -10.88 -17.60
C VAL A 279 5.48 -10.06 -18.58
N ALA A 280 6.13 -9.30 -19.46
CA ALA A 280 5.46 -8.53 -20.50
C ALA A 280 4.74 -9.44 -21.51
N ASP A 281 5.39 -10.52 -21.96
CA ASP A 281 4.83 -11.50 -22.90
C ASP A 281 3.60 -12.20 -22.30
N ILE A 282 3.70 -12.64 -21.04
CA ILE A 282 2.57 -13.24 -20.31
C ILE A 282 1.46 -12.20 -20.07
N ALA A 283 1.82 -10.93 -19.85
CA ALA A 283 0.84 -9.88 -19.69
C ALA A 283 0.02 -9.65 -20.96
N GLU A 284 0.68 -9.59 -22.11
CA GLU A 284 0.06 -9.46 -23.42
C GLU A 284 -0.83 -10.67 -23.75
N PHE A 285 -0.33 -11.89 -23.51
CA PHE A 285 -1.11 -13.12 -23.68
C PHE A 285 -2.41 -13.09 -22.87
N LEU A 286 -2.33 -12.75 -21.58
CA LEU A 286 -3.49 -12.68 -20.70
C LEU A 286 -4.42 -11.51 -21.04
N ASP A 287 -3.91 -10.41 -21.60
CA ASP A 287 -4.74 -9.30 -22.08
C ASP A 287 -5.53 -9.69 -23.33
N ALA A 288 -4.92 -10.43 -24.26
CA ALA A 288 -5.61 -11.00 -25.41
C ALA A 288 -6.74 -11.96 -24.96
N ARG A 289 -6.45 -12.84 -23.99
CA ARG A 289 -7.47 -13.73 -23.39
C ARG A 289 -8.60 -12.98 -22.70
N ALA A 290 -8.28 -11.92 -21.95
CA ALA A 290 -9.28 -11.11 -21.28
C ALA A 290 -10.23 -10.40 -22.26
N ALA A 291 -9.74 -10.03 -23.45
CA ALA A 291 -10.55 -9.40 -24.50
C ALA A 291 -11.60 -10.35 -25.11
N GLU A 292 -11.35 -11.66 -25.07
CA GLU A 292 -12.28 -12.70 -25.56
C GLU A 292 -13.43 -12.99 -24.57
N LEU A 293 -13.34 -12.52 -23.31
CA LEU A 293 -14.33 -12.82 -22.28
C LEU A 293 -15.64 -12.05 -22.46
N VAL A 294 -16.75 -12.79 -22.40
CA VAL A 294 -18.11 -12.22 -22.38
C VAL A 294 -18.56 -11.91 -20.96
N GLY A 295 -19.02 -10.67 -20.73
CA GLY A 295 -19.46 -10.18 -19.42
C GLY A 295 -20.74 -10.84 -18.91
N ARG A 296 -20.72 -11.24 -17.63
CA ARG A 296 -21.84 -11.79 -16.89
C ARG A 296 -22.22 -10.82 -15.75
N PRO A 297 -23.50 -10.44 -15.59
CA PRO A 297 -23.91 -9.59 -14.48
C PRO A 297 -23.83 -10.37 -13.16
N VAL A 298 -23.19 -9.79 -12.15
CA VAL A 298 -23.16 -10.33 -10.80
C VAL A 298 -24.43 -9.88 -10.08
N ARG A 299 -25.25 -10.83 -9.65
CA ARG A 299 -26.39 -10.50 -8.78
C ARG A 299 -25.83 -10.11 -7.42
N PRO A 300 -26.27 -9.00 -6.81
CA PRO A 300 -25.84 -8.66 -5.47
C PRO A 300 -26.25 -9.80 -4.54
N GLY A 301 -25.27 -10.46 -3.91
CA GLY A 301 -25.53 -11.37 -2.80
C GLY A 301 -26.35 -10.61 -1.77
N ILE A 302 -27.53 -11.14 -1.44
CA ILE A 302 -28.34 -10.61 -0.34
C ILE A 302 -27.49 -10.78 0.91
N ARG A 303 -26.98 -9.67 1.47
CA ARG A 303 -26.55 -9.69 2.86
C ARG A 303 -27.79 -10.05 3.67
N LEU A 304 -27.77 -11.22 4.32
CA LEU A 304 -28.47 -11.34 5.59
C LEU A 304 -27.79 -10.33 6.51
N VAL A 305 -28.31 -9.11 6.51
CA VAL A 305 -28.12 -8.18 7.61
C VAL A 305 -28.69 -8.93 8.81
N HIS A 306 -27.83 -9.48 9.65
CA HIS A 306 -28.28 -9.85 11.00
C HIS A 306 -28.86 -8.56 11.59
N PRO A 307 -30.14 -8.56 12.02
CA PRO A 307 -30.67 -7.46 12.78
C PRO A 307 -29.73 -7.27 13.98
N VAL A 308 -29.21 -6.06 14.13
CA VAL A 308 -28.77 -5.60 15.44
C VAL A 308 -30.07 -5.47 16.21
N ASP A 309 -30.42 -6.51 16.97
CA ASP A 309 -31.47 -6.41 17.98
C ASP A 309 -30.91 -5.52 19.10
N ASP A 310 -31.20 -4.23 18.95
CA ASP A 310 -31.33 -3.29 20.05
C ASP A 310 -32.65 -3.63 20.75
N ASP A 311 -32.59 -4.48 21.77
CA ASP A 311 -33.59 -4.45 22.83
C ASP A 311 -32.97 -4.91 24.14
N GLY A 312 -32.96 -3.99 25.09
CA GLY A 312 -32.53 -4.24 26.46
C GLY A 312 -33.45 -5.25 27.12
N THR A 313 -32.91 -6.41 27.51
CA THR A 313 -33.49 -7.19 28.60
C THR A 313 -32.37 -7.90 29.36
N SER A 314 -32.21 -7.50 30.61
CA SER A 314 -31.43 -8.19 31.63
C SER A 314 -31.87 -9.65 31.75
N VAL A 315 -30.95 -10.60 31.54
CA VAL A 315 -31.11 -11.97 32.01
C VAL A 315 -29.82 -12.43 32.66
N GLY A 316 -29.97 -13.06 33.82
CA GLY A 316 -28.94 -13.24 34.83
C GLY A 316 -27.77 -14.14 34.43
N VAL A 317 -26.65 -13.83 35.07
CA VAL A 317 -25.47 -14.69 35.24
C VAL A 317 -25.90 -16.09 35.69
N PRO A 318 -25.53 -17.18 34.97
CA PRO A 318 -25.59 -18.51 35.55
C PRO A 318 -24.34 -18.74 36.38
N GLU A 319 -24.61 -18.90 37.67
CA GLU A 319 -23.83 -19.51 38.75
C GLU A 319 -22.78 -20.54 38.30
N GLN A 320 -21.57 -20.36 38.84
CA GLN A 320 -20.52 -21.37 38.90
C GLN A 320 -21.08 -22.67 39.51
N ARG A 321 -21.03 -23.76 38.74
CA ARG A 321 -21.10 -25.11 39.32
C ARG A 321 -19.71 -25.72 39.30
N GLU A 322 -19.14 -25.78 40.50
CA GLU A 322 -18.01 -26.64 40.85
C GLU A 322 -18.31 -28.08 40.42
N PHE A 323 -17.45 -28.64 39.58
CA PHE A 323 -17.39 -30.09 39.38
C PHE A 323 -16.26 -30.64 40.24
N THR A 324 -16.65 -31.37 41.28
CA THR A 324 -15.79 -32.16 42.15
C THR A 324 -15.22 -33.36 41.40
N ALA A 325 -13.92 -33.58 41.60
CA ALA A 325 -13.16 -34.71 41.07
C ALA A 325 -13.54 -36.04 41.75
N VAL A 326 -13.62 -37.11 40.96
CA VAL A 326 -13.41 -38.49 41.39
C VAL A 326 -12.49 -39.15 40.37
N GLY A 327 -11.33 -39.62 40.82
CA GLY A 327 -10.28 -40.16 39.97
C GLY A 327 -10.41 -41.65 39.67
N THR A 328 -9.66 -42.11 38.65
CA THR A 328 -8.75 -43.27 38.71
C THR A 328 -8.00 -43.45 37.38
N GLY A 329 -6.65 -43.42 37.45
CA GLY A 329 -5.74 -44.25 36.65
C GLY A 329 -5.33 -43.84 35.22
N GLY A 330 -4.07 -43.41 35.06
CA GLY A 330 -3.19 -43.90 33.97
C GLY A 330 -2.78 -42.94 32.82
N LEU A 331 -1.50 -42.52 32.86
CA LEU A 331 -0.55 -42.24 31.75
C LEU A 331 -0.63 -40.93 30.89
N THR A 332 0.27 -39.97 31.24
CA THR A 332 1.13 -39.10 30.38
C THR A 332 0.51 -38.05 29.41
N PRO A 333 1.34 -37.20 28.75
CA PRO A 333 1.56 -35.77 29.01
C PRO A 333 0.69 -34.85 28.13
N ALA A 334 -0.28 -34.13 28.71
CA ALA A 334 -1.14 -33.21 27.95
C ALA A 334 -1.44 -31.88 28.69
N SER A 335 -0.68 -31.58 29.74
CA SER A 335 -1.01 -30.48 30.66
C SER A 335 -0.51 -29.10 30.22
N ASP A 336 0.44 -29.03 29.28
CA ASP A 336 1.06 -27.76 28.85
C ASP A 336 0.30 -27.06 27.70
N VAL A 337 -0.48 -27.80 26.91
CA VAL A 337 -1.23 -27.23 25.77
C VAL A 337 -2.53 -26.55 26.22
N THR A 338 -3.15 -27.05 27.30
CA THR A 338 -4.43 -26.52 27.82
C THR A 338 -4.23 -25.20 28.58
N LEU A 339 -3.12 -25.04 29.31
CA LEU A 339 -2.76 -23.79 30.00
C LEU A 339 -2.33 -22.68 29.03
N ALA A 340 -1.68 -23.03 27.91
CA ALA A 340 -1.34 -22.08 26.84
C ALA A 340 -2.60 -21.58 26.10
N SER A 341 -3.57 -22.46 25.86
CA SER A 341 -4.84 -22.11 25.19
C SER A 341 -5.70 -21.16 26.03
N SER A 342 -5.79 -21.39 27.34
CA SER A 342 -6.52 -20.51 28.26
C SER A 342 -5.88 -19.12 28.41
N ARG A 343 -4.54 -19.05 28.38
CA ARG A 343 -3.80 -17.77 28.38
C ARG A 343 -3.92 -17.02 27.06
N LEU A 344 -3.92 -17.72 25.92
CA LEU A 344 -4.15 -17.11 24.60
C LEU A 344 -5.58 -16.58 24.45
N LEU A 345 -6.59 -17.28 24.96
CA LEU A 345 -7.98 -16.80 24.97
C LEU A 345 -8.18 -15.61 25.93
N SER A 346 -7.52 -15.61 27.09
CA SER A 346 -7.51 -14.49 28.03
C SER A 346 -6.81 -13.24 27.47
N LEU A 347 -5.65 -13.41 26.83
CA LEU A 347 -4.91 -12.32 26.16
C LEU A 347 -5.64 -11.83 24.90
N ALA A 348 -6.28 -12.72 24.15
CA ALA A 348 -7.12 -12.34 23.01
C ALA A 348 -8.35 -11.54 23.47
N SER A 349 -9.02 -11.95 24.54
CA SER A 349 -10.18 -11.23 25.09
C SER A 349 -9.80 -9.87 25.68
N ALA A 350 -8.64 -9.75 26.36
CA ALA A 350 -8.14 -8.48 26.86
C ALA A 350 -7.68 -7.55 25.71
N ALA A 351 -6.98 -8.08 24.71
CA ALA A 351 -6.57 -7.35 23.52
C ALA A 351 -7.77 -6.92 22.65
N TRP A 352 -8.87 -7.68 22.66
CA TRP A 352 -10.11 -7.32 21.96
C TRP A 352 -10.88 -6.21 22.69
N SER A 353 -10.89 -6.19 24.02
CA SER A 353 -11.48 -5.10 24.81
C SER A 353 -10.69 -3.79 24.70
N GLU A 354 -9.34 -3.84 24.69
CA GLU A 354 -8.52 -2.65 24.40
C GLU A 354 -8.68 -2.17 22.95
N ARG A 355 -8.81 -3.08 21.98
CA ARG A 355 -9.10 -2.74 20.58
C ARG A 355 -10.51 -2.20 20.35
N ALA A 356 -11.50 -2.63 21.14
CA ALA A 356 -12.87 -2.11 21.06
C ALA A 356 -12.95 -0.67 21.59
N ALA A 357 -12.27 -0.37 22.71
CA ALA A 357 -12.13 1.00 23.21
C ALA A 357 -11.37 1.89 22.20
N SER A 358 -10.30 1.37 21.58
CA SER A 358 -9.56 2.06 20.51
C SER A 358 -10.37 2.23 19.22
N ALA A 359 -11.27 1.31 18.89
CA ALA A 359 -12.14 1.42 17.72
C ALA A 359 -13.19 2.53 17.87
N GLU A 360 -13.75 2.71 19.06
CA GLU A 360 -14.70 3.79 19.32
C GLU A 360 -14.01 5.16 19.34
N GLU A 361 -12.82 5.25 19.92
CA GLU A 361 -11.98 6.45 19.87
C GLU A 361 -11.61 6.81 18.42
N LEU A 362 -11.26 5.80 17.60
CA LEU A 362 -11.00 5.99 16.17
C LEU A 362 -12.27 6.38 15.39
N ARG A 363 -13.46 5.89 15.75
CA ARG A 363 -14.72 6.31 15.13
C ARG A 363 -15.06 7.76 15.46
N LEU A 364 -14.88 8.17 16.71
CA LEU A 364 -15.08 9.55 17.14
C LEU A 364 -14.10 10.49 16.44
N GLU A 365 -12.82 10.12 16.36
CA GLU A 365 -11.83 10.92 15.65
C GLU A 365 -12.10 10.96 14.14
N ASN A 366 -12.56 9.86 13.55
CA ASN A 366 -12.93 9.85 12.13
C ASN A 366 -14.18 10.72 11.86
N ALA A 367 -15.18 10.69 12.74
CA ALA A 367 -16.34 11.58 12.68
C ALA A 367 -15.92 13.06 12.81
N ARG A 368 -14.98 13.37 13.71
CA ARG A 368 -14.40 14.71 13.86
C ARG A 368 -13.70 15.16 12.57
N LEU A 369 -12.85 14.32 12.00
CA LEU A 369 -12.13 14.61 10.76
C LEU A 369 -13.07 14.75 9.55
N HIS A 370 -14.15 13.96 9.48
CA HIS A 370 -15.18 14.12 8.47
C HIS A 370 -15.89 15.47 8.59
N HIS A 371 -16.25 15.88 9.80
CA HIS A 371 -16.84 17.19 10.04
C HIS A 371 -15.88 18.33 9.67
N GLU A 372 -14.61 18.24 10.06
CA GLU A 372 -13.58 19.23 9.74
C GLU A 372 -13.38 19.35 8.22
N ARG A 373 -13.37 18.22 7.50
CA ARG A 373 -13.32 18.19 6.04
C ARG A 373 -14.55 18.85 5.39
N GLU A 374 -15.75 18.64 5.93
CA GLU A 374 -16.97 19.26 5.42
C GLU A 374 -16.95 20.79 5.58
N VAL A 375 -16.47 21.27 6.72
CA VAL A 375 -16.29 22.71 6.99
C VAL A 375 -15.28 23.31 6.02
N LEU A 376 -14.13 22.66 5.81
CA LEU A 376 -13.14 23.12 4.84
C LEU A 376 -13.68 23.12 3.41
N ALA A 377 -14.43 22.08 3.02
CA ALA A 377 -15.07 22.03 1.70
C ALA A 377 -16.11 23.15 1.51
N ALA A 378 -16.85 23.52 2.57
CA ALA A 378 -17.78 24.65 2.54
C ALA A 378 -17.04 26.00 2.42
N MET A 379 -15.89 26.16 3.08
CA MET A 379 -15.03 27.32 2.92
C MET A 379 -14.52 27.45 1.47
N VAL A 380 -14.01 26.37 0.89
CA VAL A 380 -13.51 26.36 -0.51
C VAL A 380 -14.61 26.77 -1.49
N ARG A 381 -15.83 26.21 -1.37
CA ARG A 381 -16.98 26.61 -2.19
C ARG A 381 -17.35 28.08 -2.03
N THR A 382 -17.08 28.67 -0.87
CA THR A 382 -17.34 30.08 -0.61
C THR A 382 -16.28 30.95 -1.26
N TYR A 383 -15.00 30.58 -1.16
CA TYR A 383 -13.91 31.27 -1.88
C TYR A 383 -14.10 31.24 -3.40
N GLN A 384 -14.47 30.09 -3.97
CA GLN A 384 -14.72 29.97 -5.42
C GLN A 384 -15.87 30.87 -5.90
N ARG A 385 -16.90 31.07 -5.07
CA ARG A 385 -17.99 32.02 -5.38
C ARG A 385 -17.50 33.46 -5.35
N PHE A 386 -16.66 33.83 -4.38
CA PHE A 386 -16.05 35.16 -4.34
C PHE A 386 -15.14 35.41 -5.54
N GLU A 387 -14.31 34.43 -5.92
CA GLU A 387 -13.44 34.51 -7.08
C GLU A 387 -14.25 34.71 -8.38
N ALA A 388 -15.31 33.93 -8.59
CA ALA A 388 -16.19 34.09 -9.74
C ALA A 388 -16.88 35.47 -9.77
N SER A 389 -17.28 35.99 -8.61
CA SER A 389 -17.87 37.33 -8.48
C SER A 389 -16.86 38.43 -8.84
N ILE A 390 -15.61 38.31 -8.39
CA ILE A 390 -14.55 39.27 -8.69
C ILE A 390 -14.23 39.27 -10.18
N LEU A 391 -14.06 38.08 -10.78
CA LEU A 391 -13.80 37.95 -12.21
C LEU A 391 -14.93 38.54 -13.06
N GLY A 392 -16.20 38.29 -12.70
CA GLY A 392 -17.33 38.89 -13.38
C GLY A 392 -17.35 40.42 -13.28
N THR A 393 -16.98 40.98 -12.12
CA THR A 393 -16.89 42.44 -11.92
C THR A 393 -15.79 43.05 -12.78
N VAL A 394 -14.61 42.43 -12.83
CA VAL A 394 -13.48 42.89 -13.65
C VAL A 394 -13.82 42.85 -15.14
N GLN A 395 -14.51 41.79 -15.59
CA GLN A 395 -14.98 41.70 -16.98
C GLN A 395 -16.00 42.79 -17.31
N GLY A 396 -16.94 43.07 -16.40
CA GLY A 396 -17.92 44.15 -16.55
C GLY A 396 -17.25 45.53 -16.70
N LEU A 397 -16.28 45.84 -15.84
CA LEU A 397 -15.49 47.08 -15.94
C LEU A 397 -14.71 47.18 -17.26
N GLY A 398 -14.19 46.05 -17.76
CA GLY A 398 -13.50 46.00 -19.06
C GLY A 398 -14.42 46.38 -20.22
N VAL A 399 -15.68 45.94 -20.19
CA VAL A 399 -16.69 46.28 -21.21
C VAL A 399 -17.06 47.77 -21.14
N GLU A 400 -17.28 48.31 -19.93
CA GLU A 400 -17.57 49.74 -19.73
C GLU A 400 -16.41 50.63 -20.21
N MET A 401 -15.16 50.28 -19.89
CA MET A 401 -13.99 51.00 -20.37
C MET A 401 -13.86 50.98 -21.89
N ALA A 402 -14.20 49.86 -22.54
CA ALA A 402 -14.19 49.75 -23.99
C ALA A 402 -15.27 50.64 -24.63
N ALA A 403 -16.47 50.68 -24.04
CA ALA A 403 -17.56 51.55 -24.49
C ALA A 403 -17.22 53.05 -24.33
N LEU A 404 -16.60 53.43 -23.20
CA LEU A 404 -16.13 54.81 -22.98
C LEU A 404 -15.05 55.23 -23.97
N ARG A 405 -14.09 54.34 -24.29
CA ARG A 405 -13.08 54.62 -25.33
C ARG A 405 -13.71 54.82 -26.70
N ALA A 406 -14.62 53.94 -27.09
CA ALA A 406 -15.35 54.08 -28.36
C ALA A 406 -16.13 55.41 -28.43
N SER A 407 -16.76 55.83 -27.33
CA SER A 407 -17.47 57.11 -27.26
C SER A 407 -16.54 58.34 -27.31
N LEU A 408 -15.29 58.23 -26.86
CA LEU A 408 -14.29 59.29 -26.96
C LEU A 408 -13.68 59.39 -28.36
N ASP A 409 -13.57 58.25 -29.07
CA ASP A 409 -13.07 58.20 -30.45
C ASP A 409 -14.13 58.68 -31.48
N ASP A 410 -15.41 58.69 -31.11
CA ASP A 410 -16.54 59.14 -31.94
C ASP A 410 -16.90 60.64 -31.74
N GLU A 411 -16.14 61.40 -30.94
CA GLU A 411 -16.30 62.87 -30.92
C GLU A 411 -15.80 63.48 -32.25
N PRO A 412 -16.68 64.13 -33.04
CA PRO A 412 -16.28 64.72 -34.30
C PRO A 412 -15.26 65.84 -34.06
N ALA A 413 -14.22 65.86 -34.89
CA ALA A 413 -13.11 66.82 -34.88
C ALA A 413 -13.51 68.26 -35.27
N ASP A 414 -14.59 68.81 -34.71
CA ASP A 414 -15.11 70.15 -34.99
C ASP A 414 -14.54 71.23 -34.04
N GLY A 415 -13.68 70.84 -33.08
CA GLY A 415 -13.12 71.75 -32.07
C GLY A 415 -11.68 72.22 -32.30
N ARG A 416 -10.95 71.74 -33.32
CA ARG A 416 -9.50 72.03 -33.50
C ARG A 416 -9.15 73.02 -34.63
N GLN A 417 -10.12 73.68 -35.26
CA GLN A 417 -9.85 74.67 -36.32
C GLN A 417 -9.71 76.14 -35.86
N HIS A 418 -9.77 76.48 -34.57
CA HIS A 418 -9.80 77.90 -34.15
C HIS A 418 -8.58 78.46 -33.39
N LEU A 419 -7.38 77.89 -33.49
CA LEU A 419 -6.18 78.46 -32.84
C LEU A 419 -4.88 78.45 -33.67
N ASN A 420 -4.96 78.67 -34.98
CA ASN A 420 -3.78 79.02 -35.81
C ASN A 420 -4.11 80.11 -36.84
N GLY A 421 -4.54 81.27 -36.34
CA GLY A 421 -4.85 82.44 -37.14
C GLY A 421 -5.12 83.68 -36.31
N LEU A 422 -4.12 84.11 -35.53
CA LEU A 422 -3.80 85.51 -35.19
C LEU A 422 -2.50 85.59 -34.39
#